data_AF-A0A8T4CCZ5-F1
#
_entry.id   AF-A0A8T4CCZ5-F1
#
_cell.length_a   1.000
_cell.length_b   1.000
_cell.length_c   1.000
_cell.angle_alpha   90.00
_cell.angle_beta   90.00
_cell.angle_gamma   90.00
#
_symmetry.space_group_name_H-M   'P 1'
#
loop_
_entity.id
_entity.type
_entity.pdbx_description
1 polymer ?
#
loop_
_entity_poly.entity_id
_entity_poly.type
_entity_poly.pdbx_seq_one_letter_code
_entity_poly.pdbx_strand_id
1 'polypeptide(L)'
;MSDLAGARMAFDQAAGWVGRISNEYFNSWAGFELVRGLFEAAALSGEAAFSRQAGALLPRIQNPYFRLLARCEGAKHLLAFGRRKEVRALIAELEKEASALDKDHSRASALCECAEVRERLGDTKGAEKDLAEAERIASNIDNSYFRSWAQSGLVRSSARIARETGSTRCLEKYRGTVERLEDLYLRSWAWAELARTMCKLKDLKSCRNSLDSAWDAAKEVKDPVNAAMGMTETALASLDQGNRELAEQALNATNIRAEESKEHQKALVLAEGARMMAALGDELGAKRRIQDAIDLAQPVGYEYFRAWALSGVVRALVFLGVALAKKQ
;
A
#
# COMPACT_ATOMS: atom_id res chain seq x y z
N MET A 1 -18.94 14.48 -15.93
CA MET A 1 -17.49 14.29 -16.17
C MET A 1 -17.27 12.81 -16.42
N SER A 2 -16.42 12.42 -17.37
CA SER A 2 -16.05 11.01 -17.53
C SER A 2 -15.25 10.52 -16.33
N ASP A 3 -15.29 9.21 -16.04
CA ASP A 3 -14.55 8.62 -14.92
C ASP A 3 -13.04 8.88 -15.03
N LEU A 4 -12.47 8.93 -16.24
CA LEU A 4 -11.08 9.33 -16.48
C LEU A 4 -10.78 10.79 -16.13
N ALA A 5 -11.67 11.71 -16.47
CA ALA A 5 -11.50 13.10 -16.10
C ALA A 5 -11.52 13.24 -14.56
N GLY A 6 -12.42 12.49 -13.90
CA GLY A 6 -12.46 12.38 -12.44
C GLY A 6 -11.17 11.79 -11.85
N ALA A 7 -10.63 10.73 -12.46
CA ALA A 7 -9.38 10.10 -12.03
C ALA A 7 -8.20 11.08 -12.13
N ARG A 8 -8.06 11.79 -13.27
CA ARG A 8 -7.03 12.81 -13.47
C ARG A 8 -7.13 13.93 -12.45
N MET A 9 -8.34 14.44 -12.20
CA MET A 9 -8.56 15.46 -11.17
C MET A 9 -8.16 14.97 -9.77
N ALA A 10 -8.43 13.72 -9.42
CA ALA A 10 -8.04 13.16 -8.14
C ALA A 10 -6.51 13.06 -8.01
N PHE A 11 -5.81 12.58 -9.05
CA PHE A 11 -4.35 12.53 -9.07
C PHE A 11 -3.69 13.91 -9.08
N ASP A 12 -4.26 14.90 -9.76
CA ASP A 12 -3.75 16.27 -9.76
C ASP A 12 -3.90 16.92 -8.38
N GLN A 13 -5.03 16.69 -7.70
CA GLN A 13 -5.20 17.11 -6.30
C GLN A 13 -4.20 16.41 -5.39
N ALA A 14 -4.00 15.10 -5.54
CA ALA A 14 -3.01 14.34 -4.78
C ALA A 14 -1.60 14.92 -4.97
N ALA A 15 -1.19 15.20 -6.22
CA ALA A 15 0.08 15.83 -6.54
C ALA A 15 0.23 17.23 -5.90
N GLY A 16 -0.85 18.02 -5.92
CA GLY A 16 -0.90 19.31 -5.24
C GLY A 16 -0.67 19.21 -3.74
N TRP A 17 -1.26 18.20 -3.09
CA TRP A 17 -1.05 17.96 -1.66
C TRP A 17 0.33 17.41 -1.33
N VAL A 18 0.88 16.50 -2.15
CA VAL A 18 2.29 16.07 -2.02
C VAL A 18 3.20 17.29 -2.01
N GLY A 19 3.01 18.26 -2.91
CA GLY A 19 3.79 19.50 -2.94
C GLY A 19 3.63 20.42 -1.72
N ARG A 20 2.63 20.19 -0.85
CA ARG A 20 2.35 20.98 0.37
C ARG A 20 2.80 20.28 1.65
N ILE A 21 3.18 19.01 1.58
CA ILE A 21 3.74 18.28 2.73
C ILE A 21 5.19 18.70 2.91
N SER A 22 5.49 19.41 4.00
CA SER A 22 6.82 19.95 4.28
C SER A 22 7.77 18.95 4.94
N ASN A 23 7.24 18.00 5.72
CA ASN A 23 8.06 16.94 6.31
C ASN A 23 8.55 15.97 5.22
N GLU A 24 9.86 15.84 5.05
CA GLU A 24 10.48 15.06 3.97
C GLU A 24 10.05 13.59 3.95
N TYR A 25 9.95 12.95 5.12
CA TYR A 25 9.56 11.55 5.22
C TYR A 25 8.13 11.35 4.71
N PHE A 26 7.18 12.11 5.23
CA PHE A 26 5.78 12.02 4.81
C PHE A 26 5.56 12.50 3.37
N ASN A 27 6.31 13.50 2.93
CA ASN A 27 6.32 13.95 1.53
C ASN A 27 6.73 12.81 0.60
N SER A 28 7.84 12.14 0.93
CA SER A 28 8.37 11.03 0.14
C SER A 28 7.45 9.81 0.16
N TRP A 29 6.84 9.51 1.32
CA TRP A 29 5.83 8.44 1.42
C TRP A 29 4.61 8.75 0.55
N ALA A 30 4.03 9.94 0.67
CA ALA A 30 2.90 10.38 -0.13
C ALA A 30 3.23 10.40 -1.64
N GLY A 31 4.45 10.82 -1.99
CA GLY A 31 4.97 10.76 -3.36
C GLY A 31 5.06 9.34 -3.90
N PHE A 32 5.54 8.38 -3.09
CA PHE A 32 5.53 6.96 -3.45
C PHE A 32 4.10 6.44 -3.68
N GLU A 33 3.16 6.71 -2.77
CA GLU A 33 1.77 6.28 -2.90
C GLU A 33 1.14 6.82 -4.20
N LEU A 34 1.40 8.10 -4.51
CA LEU A 34 0.97 8.74 -5.76
C LEU A 34 1.57 8.06 -7.00
N VAL A 35 2.88 7.81 -7.01
CA VAL A 35 3.54 7.13 -8.14
C VAL A 35 2.98 5.73 -8.35
N ARG A 36 2.79 4.94 -7.27
CA ARG A 36 2.20 3.61 -7.34
C ARG A 36 0.80 3.66 -7.94
N GLY A 37 -0.05 4.56 -7.43
CA GLY A 37 -1.43 4.70 -7.90
C GLY A 37 -1.52 5.16 -9.36
N LEU A 38 -0.63 6.03 -9.81
CA LEU A 38 -0.54 6.42 -11.22
C LEU A 38 -0.16 5.25 -12.13
N PHE A 39 0.81 4.42 -11.74
CA PHE A 39 1.14 3.21 -12.50
C PHE A 39 0.00 2.19 -12.53
N GLU A 40 -0.75 2.05 -11.42
CA GLU A 40 -1.93 1.21 -11.34
C GLU A 40 -3.06 1.73 -12.24
N ALA A 41 -3.37 3.03 -12.17
CA ALA A 41 -4.37 3.65 -13.04
C ALA A 41 -3.99 3.55 -14.52
N ALA A 42 -2.70 3.70 -14.86
CA ALA A 42 -2.20 3.48 -16.21
C ALA A 42 -2.43 2.05 -16.70
N ALA A 43 -2.20 1.05 -15.83
CA ALA A 43 -2.41 -0.36 -16.16
C ALA A 43 -3.90 -0.70 -16.34
N LEU A 44 -4.79 -0.07 -15.55
CA LEU A 44 -6.23 -0.30 -15.62
C LEU A 44 -6.90 0.39 -16.82
N SER A 45 -6.52 1.63 -17.12
CA SER A 45 -7.15 2.44 -18.17
C SER A 45 -6.43 2.39 -19.53
N GLY A 46 -5.17 1.98 -19.56
CA GLY A 46 -4.31 2.11 -20.74
C GLY A 46 -3.86 3.55 -21.04
N GLU A 47 -4.21 4.53 -20.20
CA GLU A 47 -3.82 5.92 -20.42
C GLU A 47 -2.33 6.16 -20.09
N ALA A 48 -1.51 6.28 -21.13
CA ALA A 48 -0.08 6.58 -20.99
C ALA A 48 0.23 7.91 -20.27
N ALA A 49 -0.75 8.80 -20.12
CA ALA A 49 -0.60 10.05 -19.38
C ALA A 49 -0.27 9.80 -17.90
N PHE A 50 -0.89 8.81 -17.26
CA PHE A 50 -0.60 8.47 -15.88
C PHE A 50 0.83 7.94 -15.70
N SER A 51 1.31 7.07 -16.61
CA SER A 51 2.70 6.60 -16.60
C SER A 51 3.71 7.74 -16.78
N ARG A 52 3.41 8.72 -17.66
CA ARG A 52 4.25 9.91 -17.83
C ARG A 52 4.31 10.75 -16.56
N GLN A 53 3.17 10.97 -15.91
CA GLN A 53 3.09 11.71 -14.65
C GLN A 53 3.87 10.99 -13.54
N ALA A 54 3.72 9.67 -13.41
CA ALA A 54 4.50 8.86 -12.46
C ALA A 54 6.01 9.00 -12.69
N GLY A 55 6.46 8.90 -13.95
CA GLY A 55 7.85 9.06 -14.33
C GLY A 55 8.43 10.44 -13.97
N ALA A 56 7.65 11.51 -14.12
CA ALA A 56 8.05 12.87 -13.77
C ALA A 56 8.16 13.10 -12.25
N LEU A 57 7.45 12.31 -11.44
CA LEU A 57 7.46 12.40 -9.98
C LEU A 57 8.58 11.58 -9.33
N LEU A 58 9.02 10.49 -9.96
CA LEU A 58 10.07 9.61 -9.43
C LEU A 58 11.32 10.36 -8.93
N PRO A 59 11.93 11.29 -9.69
CA PRO A 59 13.13 12.00 -9.25
C PRO A 59 12.89 12.99 -8.10
N ARG A 60 11.62 13.31 -7.79
CA ARG A 60 11.26 14.27 -6.74
C ARG A 60 11.18 13.65 -5.36
N ILE A 61 11.07 12.32 -5.27
CA ILE A 61 11.04 11.59 -4.00
C ILE A 61 12.46 11.61 -3.40
N GLN A 62 12.63 12.33 -2.29
CA GLN A 62 13.95 12.56 -1.69
C GLN A 62 14.43 11.36 -0.87
N ASN A 63 13.54 10.77 -0.09
CA ASN A 63 13.89 9.65 0.76
C ASN A 63 14.31 8.42 -0.09
N PRO A 64 15.52 7.88 0.08
CA PRO A 64 16.05 6.81 -0.77
C PRO A 64 15.20 5.54 -0.77
N TYR A 65 14.63 5.19 0.39
CA TYR A 65 13.78 4.00 0.52
C TYR A 65 12.50 4.15 -0.31
N PHE A 66 11.72 5.22 -0.11
CA PHE A 66 10.50 5.45 -0.87
C PHE A 66 10.75 5.63 -2.37
N ARG A 67 11.86 6.27 -2.75
CA ARG A 67 12.26 6.41 -4.15
C ARG A 67 12.54 5.04 -4.78
N LEU A 68 13.23 4.15 -4.08
CA LEU A 68 13.51 2.80 -4.55
C LEU A 68 12.21 1.99 -4.70
N LEU A 69 11.31 2.05 -3.72
CA LEU A 69 9.99 1.41 -3.83
C LEU A 69 9.23 1.89 -5.08
N ALA A 70 9.20 3.20 -5.30
CA ALA A 70 8.55 3.79 -6.46
C ALA A 70 9.20 3.34 -7.79
N ARG A 71 10.52 3.18 -7.82
CA ARG A 71 11.24 2.62 -8.98
C ARG A 71 10.92 1.14 -9.21
N CYS A 72 10.78 0.34 -8.15
CA CYS A 72 10.33 -1.05 -8.26
C CYS A 72 8.91 -1.12 -8.85
N GLU A 73 7.99 -0.25 -8.42
CA GLU A 73 6.65 -0.14 -9.02
C GLU A 73 6.72 0.27 -10.51
N GLY A 74 7.63 1.19 -10.87
CA GLY A 74 7.92 1.51 -12.26
C GLY A 74 8.43 0.31 -13.06
N ALA A 75 9.34 -0.49 -12.51
CA ALA A 75 9.83 -1.71 -13.14
C ALA A 75 8.71 -2.76 -13.33
N LYS A 76 7.87 -2.96 -12.31
CA LYS A 76 6.68 -3.82 -12.38
C LYS A 76 5.71 -3.36 -13.48
N HIS A 77 5.50 -2.06 -13.61
CA HIS A 77 4.70 -1.46 -14.68
C HIS A 77 5.34 -1.69 -16.06
N LEU A 78 6.65 -1.46 -16.22
CA LEU A 78 7.37 -1.74 -17.47
C LEU A 78 7.22 -3.22 -17.90
N LEU A 79 7.29 -4.16 -16.96
CA LEU A 79 7.07 -5.58 -17.24
C LEU A 79 5.64 -5.87 -17.74
N ALA A 80 4.63 -5.20 -17.18
CA ALA A 80 3.24 -5.34 -17.62
C ALA A 80 3.05 -4.89 -19.09
N PHE A 81 3.86 -3.95 -19.57
CA PHE A 81 3.89 -3.50 -20.97
C PHE A 81 4.95 -4.22 -21.82
N GLY A 82 5.49 -5.36 -21.36
CA GLY A 82 6.42 -6.19 -22.12
C GLY A 82 7.84 -5.63 -22.25
N ARG A 83 8.19 -4.54 -21.55
CA ARG A 83 9.49 -3.85 -21.61
C ARG A 83 10.58 -4.57 -20.79
N ARG A 84 10.67 -5.89 -20.96
CA ARG A 84 11.58 -6.78 -20.20
C ARG A 84 13.05 -6.42 -20.33
N LYS A 85 13.51 -5.98 -21.51
CA LYS A 85 14.92 -5.62 -21.74
C LYS A 85 15.38 -4.48 -20.84
N GLU A 86 14.52 -3.49 -20.63
CA GLU A 86 14.83 -2.33 -19.79
C GLU A 86 14.89 -2.73 -18.32
N VAL A 87 13.95 -3.56 -17.87
CA VAL A 87 13.95 -4.05 -16.49
C VAL A 87 15.15 -4.95 -16.20
N ARG A 88 15.61 -5.76 -17.18
CA ARG A 88 16.88 -6.51 -17.04
C ARG A 88 18.09 -5.60 -16.83
N ALA A 89 18.13 -4.43 -17.46
CA ALA A 89 19.22 -3.49 -17.29
C ALA A 89 19.17 -2.80 -15.90
N LEU A 90 17.96 -2.57 -15.37
CA LEU A 90 17.74 -1.84 -14.12
C LEU A 90 17.87 -2.70 -12.85
N ILE A 91 17.57 -4.01 -12.91
CA ILE A 91 17.36 -4.81 -11.69
C ILE A 91 18.60 -4.89 -10.79
N ALA A 92 19.79 -4.99 -11.37
CA ALA A 92 21.05 -4.98 -10.62
C ALA A 92 21.30 -3.64 -9.90
N GLU A 93 20.85 -2.52 -10.47
CA GLU A 93 20.93 -1.20 -9.82
C GLU A 93 19.97 -1.11 -8.65
N LEU A 94 18.72 -1.58 -8.82
CA LEU A 94 17.70 -1.59 -7.77
C LEU A 94 18.16 -2.40 -6.55
N GLU A 95 18.76 -3.57 -6.76
CA GLU A 95 19.29 -4.40 -5.67
C GLU A 95 20.48 -3.78 -4.96
N LYS A 96 21.40 -3.17 -5.73
CA LYS A 96 22.54 -2.47 -5.17
C LYS A 96 22.07 -1.31 -4.29
N GLU A 97 21.08 -0.55 -4.75
CA GLU A 97 20.44 0.51 -3.96
C GLU A 97 19.72 -0.04 -2.74
N ALA A 98 18.99 -1.16 -2.86
CA ALA A 98 18.31 -1.81 -1.75
C ALA A 98 19.31 -2.19 -0.64
N SER A 99 20.40 -2.84 -1.03
CA SER A 99 21.45 -3.31 -0.12
C SER A 99 22.23 -2.17 0.54
N ALA A 100 22.30 -1.01 -0.12
CA ALA A 100 22.95 0.20 0.37
C ALA A 100 22.07 1.05 1.31
N LEU A 101 20.81 0.67 1.57
CA LEU A 101 19.98 1.37 2.54
C LEU A 101 20.51 1.19 3.97
N ASP A 102 20.65 2.30 4.70
CA ASP A 102 21.23 2.33 6.05
C ASP A 102 20.41 1.59 7.10
N LYS A 103 19.08 1.62 6.98
CA LYS A 103 18.16 1.03 7.97
C LYS A 103 17.81 -0.40 7.58
N ASP A 104 18.03 -1.34 8.50
CA ASP A 104 17.78 -2.76 8.28
C ASP A 104 16.36 -3.07 7.82
N HIS A 105 15.35 -2.48 8.45
CA HIS A 105 13.95 -2.69 8.05
C HIS A 105 13.66 -2.13 6.64
N SER A 106 14.26 -0.99 6.28
CA SER A 106 14.15 -0.42 4.93
C SER A 106 14.84 -1.30 3.90
N ARG A 107 16.03 -1.81 4.21
CA ARG A 107 16.79 -2.73 3.35
C ARG A 107 16.04 -4.04 3.13
N ALA A 108 15.55 -4.68 4.20
CA ALA A 108 14.75 -5.90 4.09
C ALA A 108 13.50 -5.69 3.24
N SER A 109 12.76 -4.61 3.48
CA SER A 109 11.55 -4.30 2.70
C SER A 109 11.87 -3.96 1.23
N ALA A 110 12.97 -3.27 0.94
CA ALA A 110 13.38 -2.97 -0.43
C ALA A 110 13.82 -4.21 -1.21
N LEU A 111 14.51 -5.15 -0.56
CA LEU A 111 14.86 -6.44 -1.14
C LEU A 111 13.62 -7.28 -1.48
N CYS A 112 12.59 -7.24 -0.62
CA CYS A 112 11.30 -7.87 -0.92
C CYS A 112 10.67 -7.32 -2.22
N GLU A 113 10.80 -6.01 -2.45
CA GLU A 113 10.25 -5.33 -3.63
C GLU A 113 11.08 -5.61 -4.89
N CYS A 114 12.41 -5.76 -4.75
CA CYS A 114 13.28 -6.26 -5.82
C CYS A 114 12.94 -7.71 -6.19
N ALA A 115 12.64 -8.56 -5.20
CA ALA A 115 12.25 -9.94 -5.43
C ALA A 115 10.96 -10.04 -6.27
N GLU A 116 9.96 -9.20 -6.00
CA GLU A 116 8.74 -9.13 -6.82
C GLU A 116 9.07 -8.77 -8.29
N VAL A 117 9.97 -7.80 -8.51
CA VAL A 117 10.39 -7.41 -9.87
C VAL A 117 11.11 -8.56 -10.57
N ARG A 118 12.05 -9.24 -9.90
CA ARG A 118 12.79 -10.39 -10.43
C ARG A 118 11.89 -11.54 -10.79
N GLU A 119 10.94 -11.87 -9.92
CA GLU A 119 10.01 -12.96 -10.16
C GLU A 119 9.14 -12.69 -11.40
N ARG A 120 8.58 -11.47 -11.55
CA ARG A 120 7.86 -11.06 -12.77
C ARG A 120 8.73 -11.07 -14.03
N LEU A 121 10.03 -10.83 -13.86
CA LEU A 121 11.02 -10.89 -14.93
C LEU A 121 11.38 -12.35 -15.32
N GLY A 122 11.03 -13.33 -14.49
CA GLY A 122 11.31 -14.76 -14.64
C GLY A 122 12.61 -15.23 -13.97
N ASP A 123 13.23 -14.39 -13.13
CA ASP A 123 14.42 -14.75 -12.34
C ASP A 123 14.02 -15.22 -10.93
N THR A 124 13.42 -16.41 -10.86
CA THR A 124 12.95 -17.00 -9.60
C THR A 124 14.08 -17.28 -8.62
N LYS A 125 15.26 -17.67 -9.10
CA LYS A 125 16.42 -17.91 -8.22
C LYS A 125 16.93 -16.62 -7.60
N GLY A 126 16.99 -15.53 -8.37
CA GLY A 126 17.33 -14.22 -7.84
C GLY A 126 16.29 -13.72 -6.84
N ALA A 127 14.99 -13.86 -7.13
CA ALA A 127 13.92 -13.49 -6.21
C ALA A 127 14.01 -14.24 -4.87
N GLU A 128 14.26 -15.55 -4.91
CA GLU A 128 14.48 -16.37 -3.69
C GLU A 128 15.68 -15.92 -2.89
N LYS A 129 16.78 -15.53 -3.56
CA LYS A 129 17.97 -15.01 -2.89
C LYS A 129 17.68 -13.69 -2.16
N ASP A 130 16.95 -12.78 -2.79
CA ASP A 130 16.60 -11.49 -2.19
C ASP A 130 15.65 -11.65 -1.00
N LEU A 131 14.65 -12.54 -1.11
CA LEU A 131 13.75 -12.86 0.00
C LEU A 131 14.50 -13.52 1.17
N ALA A 132 15.44 -14.44 0.89
CA ALA A 132 16.25 -15.08 1.92
C ALA A 132 17.14 -14.07 2.65
N GLU A 133 17.74 -13.13 1.92
CA GLU A 133 18.54 -12.06 2.53
C GLU A 133 17.67 -11.07 3.33
N ALA A 134 16.51 -10.69 2.79
CA ALA A 134 15.54 -9.86 3.51
C ALA A 134 15.07 -10.52 4.82
N GLU A 135 14.83 -11.83 4.82
CA GLU A 135 14.48 -12.61 6.01
C GLU A 135 15.61 -12.69 7.03
N ARG A 136 16.85 -12.90 6.56
CA ARG A 136 18.03 -12.88 7.42
C ARG A 136 18.18 -11.52 8.10
N ILE A 137 18.01 -10.42 7.36
CA ILE A 137 18.06 -9.07 7.92
C ILE A 137 16.92 -8.87 8.92
N ALA A 138 15.67 -9.15 8.50
CA ALA A 138 14.48 -8.96 9.33
C ALA A 138 14.57 -9.70 10.68
N SER A 139 15.07 -10.94 10.67
CA SER A 139 15.20 -11.76 11.87
C SER A 139 16.24 -11.25 12.86
N ASN A 140 17.22 -10.46 12.38
CA ASN A 140 18.28 -9.87 13.20
C ASN A 140 17.95 -8.44 13.66
N ILE A 141 16.74 -7.93 13.40
CA ILE A 141 16.33 -6.61 13.89
C ILE A 141 15.95 -6.74 15.38
N ASP A 142 16.64 -5.99 16.23
CA ASP A 142 16.43 -5.99 17.68
C ASP A 142 15.08 -5.36 18.08
N ASN A 143 14.74 -4.23 17.47
CA ASN A 143 13.49 -3.54 17.76
C ASN A 143 12.30 -4.34 17.22
N SER A 144 11.41 -4.78 18.11
CA SER A 144 10.28 -5.65 17.76
C SER A 144 9.31 -5.06 16.74
N TYR A 145 9.07 -3.75 16.79
CA TYR A 145 8.23 -3.06 15.81
C TYR A 145 8.88 -3.10 14.42
N PHE A 146 10.15 -2.71 14.31
CA PHE A 146 10.85 -2.74 13.01
C PHE A 146 11.07 -4.17 12.49
N ARG A 147 11.24 -5.15 13.37
CA ARG A 147 11.25 -6.57 13.02
C ARG A 147 9.90 -7.00 12.45
N SER A 148 8.80 -6.69 13.14
CA SER A 148 7.44 -6.98 12.66
C SER A 148 7.17 -6.29 11.34
N TRP A 149 7.65 -5.06 11.14
CA TRP A 149 7.52 -4.33 9.88
C TRP A 149 8.19 -5.09 8.74
N ALA A 150 9.47 -5.45 8.90
CA ALA A 150 10.23 -6.17 7.89
C ALA A 150 9.63 -7.57 7.59
N GLN A 151 9.20 -8.28 8.63
CA GLN A 151 8.54 -9.58 8.50
C GLN A 151 7.18 -9.48 7.79
N SER A 152 6.40 -8.43 8.07
CA SER A 152 5.16 -8.17 7.33
C SER A 152 5.44 -7.88 5.85
N GLY A 153 6.54 -7.18 5.54
CA GLY A 153 7.00 -6.94 4.16
C GLY A 153 7.29 -8.24 3.40
N LEU A 154 7.98 -9.19 4.04
CA LEU A 154 8.24 -10.53 3.47
C LEU A 154 6.97 -11.30 3.15
N VAL A 155 6.00 -11.30 4.08
CA VAL A 155 4.69 -11.93 3.89
C VAL A 155 3.98 -11.30 2.69
N ARG A 156 3.93 -9.97 2.65
CA ARG A 156 3.23 -9.21 1.61
C ARG A 156 3.85 -9.43 0.23
N SER A 157 5.17 -9.40 0.14
CA SER A 157 5.88 -9.64 -1.12
C SER A 157 5.66 -11.06 -1.61
N SER A 158 5.75 -12.05 -0.73
CA SER A 158 5.49 -13.44 -1.08
C SER A 158 4.04 -13.68 -1.51
N ALA A 159 3.09 -13.01 -0.86
CA ALA A 159 1.67 -13.01 -1.22
C ALA A 159 1.47 -12.41 -2.63
N ARG A 160 2.10 -11.27 -2.93
CA ARG A 160 2.05 -10.65 -4.26
C ARG A 160 2.66 -11.52 -5.34
N ILE A 161 3.86 -12.06 -5.12
CA ILE A 161 4.51 -13.04 -6.01
C ILE A 161 3.54 -14.19 -6.31
N ALA A 162 2.98 -14.82 -5.29
CA ALA A 162 2.06 -15.95 -5.47
C ALA A 162 0.80 -15.58 -6.25
N ARG A 163 0.23 -14.39 -6.00
CA ARG A 163 -0.95 -13.88 -6.69
C ARG A 163 -0.70 -13.59 -8.17
N GLU A 164 0.52 -13.21 -8.52
CA GLU A 164 0.90 -12.79 -9.88
C GLU A 164 1.43 -13.94 -10.73
N THR A 165 2.19 -14.85 -10.14
CA THR A 165 2.79 -15.99 -10.86
C THR A 165 2.04 -17.30 -10.64
N GLY A 166 1.14 -17.36 -9.66
CA GLY A 166 0.51 -18.61 -9.21
C GLY A 166 1.41 -19.46 -8.32
N SER A 167 2.64 -19.03 -8.02
CA SER A 167 3.61 -19.79 -7.22
C SER A 167 3.29 -19.73 -5.73
N THR A 168 2.82 -20.83 -5.14
CA THR A 168 2.50 -20.91 -3.71
C THR A 168 3.69 -21.31 -2.83
N ARG A 169 4.88 -21.48 -3.42
CA ARG A 169 6.06 -22.08 -2.78
C ARG A 169 6.43 -21.45 -1.44
N CYS A 170 6.24 -20.13 -1.31
CA CYS A 170 6.61 -19.39 -0.12
C CYS A 170 5.43 -19.12 0.84
N LEU A 171 4.19 -19.36 0.42
CA LEU A 171 3.00 -18.95 1.20
C LEU A 171 2.91 -19.66 2.55
N GLU A 172 3.15 -20.96 2.58
CA GLU A 172 3.08 -21.72 3.84
C GLU A 172 4.14 -21.29 4.85
N LYS A 173 5.36 -21.03 4.38
CA LYS A 173 6.45 -20.49 5.22
C LYS A 173 6.06 -19.16 5.87
N TYR A 174 5.47 -18.25 5.09
CA TYR A 174 5.13 -16.92 5.59
C TYR A 174 3.82 -16.87 6.35
N ARG A 175 2.91 -17.83 6.18
CA ARG A 175 1.69 -17.97 7.02
C ARG A 175 2.04 -18.07 8.51
N GLY A 176 2.95 -18.97 8.87
CA GLY A 176 3.43 -19.09 10.26
C GLY A 176 4.25 -17.90 10.75
N THR A 177 4.71 -17.02 9.84
CA THR A 177 5.31 -15.73 10.23
C THR A 177 4.25 -14.73 10.67
N VAL A 178 3.09 -14.69 10.00
CA VAL A 178 1.99 -13.78 10.35
C VAL A 178 1.49 -14.00 11.78
N GLU A 179 1.27 -15.27 12.16
CA GLU A 179 0.81 -15.63 13.50
C GLU A 179 1.73 -15.11 14.62
N ARG A 180 3.04 -14.98 14.32
CA ARG A 180 4.08 -14.56 15.26
C ARG A 180 4.39 -13.06 15.22
N LEU A 181 3.80 -12.29 14.30
CA LEU A 181 4.01 -10.84 14.25
C LEU A 181 3.48 -10.19 15.53
N GLU A 182 4.34 -9.53 16.30
CA GLU A 182 3.98 -8.97 17.61
C GLU A 182 3.03 -7.76 17.48
N ASP A 183 3.20 -6.96 16.43
CA ASP A 183 2.37 -5.78 16.18
C ASP A 183 1.05 -6.18 15.50
N LEU A 184 -0.06 -5.93 16.19
CA LEU A 184 -1.41 -6.32 15.73
C LEU A 184 -1.84 -5.62 14.45
N TYR A 185 -1.42 -4.37 14.23
CA TYR A 185 -1.73 -3.66 12.99
C TYR A 185 -1.02 -4.30 11.80
N LEU A 186 0.29 -4.55 11.93
CA LEU A 186 1.07 -5.23 10.90
C LEU A 186 0.60 -6.67 10.68
N ARG A 187 0.18 -7.36 11.73
CA ARG A 187 -0.46 -8.68 11.67
C ARG A 187 -1.75 -8.64 10.87
N SER A 188 -2.63 -7.68 11.14
CA SER A 188 -3.90 -7.51 10.40
C SER A 188 -3.65 -7.30 8.90
N TRP A 189 -2.67 -6.46 8.56
CA TRP A 189 -2.34 -6.15 7.18
C TRP A 189 -1.75 -7.35 6.44
N ALA A 190 -0.84 -8.09 7.11
CA ALA A 190 -0.25 -9.30 6.56
C ALA A 190 -1.30 -10.38 6.30
N TRP A 191 -2.27 -10.58 7.22
CA TRP A 191 -3.40 -11.48 7.01
C TRP A 191 -4.29 -11.05 5.85
N ALA A 192 -4.60 -9.75 5.72
CA ALA A 192 -5.40 -9.24 4.61
C ALA A 192 -4.74 -9.49 3.25
N GLU A 193 -3.41 -9.38 3.14
CA GLU A 193 -2.68 -9.65 1.90
C GLU A 193 -2.60 -11.14 1.56
N LEU A 194 -2.45 -12.00 2.58
CA LEU A 194 -2.60 -13.44 2.40
C LEU A 194 -4.02 -13.81 1.94
N ALA A 195 -5.05 -13.19 2.52
CA ALA A 195 -6.43 -13.41 2.13
C ALA A 195 -6.66 -13.10 0.65
N ARG A 196 -6.25 -11.90 0.18
CA ARG A 196 -6.36 -11.54 -1.25
C ARG A 196 -5.73 -12.58 -2.16
N THR A 197 -4.57 -13.10 -1.75
CA THR A 197 -3.82 -14.11 -2.50
C THR A 197 -4.57 -15.44 -2.55
N MET A 198 -5.01 -15.96 -1.41
CA MET A 198 -5.77 -17.21 -1.32
C MET A 198 -7.07 -17.14 -2.12
N CYS A 199 -7.76 -16.00 -2.04
CA CYS A 199 -8.94 -15.72 -2.83
C CYS A 199 -8.67 -15.74 -4.34
N LYS A 200 -7.57 -15.11 -4.80
CA LYS A 200 -7.17 -15.15 -6.21
C LYS A 200 -6.87 -16.58 -6.66
N LEU A 201 -6.20 -17.35 -5.81
CA LEU A 201 -5.89 -18.77 -6.02
C LEU A 201 -7.09 -19.70 -5.84
N LYS A 202 -8.30 -19.16 -5.61
CA LYS A 202 -9.56 -19.91 -5.43
C LYS A 202 -9.60 -20.82 -4.20
N ASP A 203 -8.68 -20.66 -3.24
CA ASP A 203 -8.80 -21.25 -1.91
C ASP A 203 -9.70 -20.37 -1.03
N LEU A 204 -11.02 -20.50 -1.24
CA LEU A 204 -12.03 -19.68 -0.59
C LEU A 204 -12.08 -19.90 0.93
N LYS A 205 -11.73 -21.12 1.40
CA LYS A 205 -11.70 -21.43 2.83
C LYS A 205 -10.55 -20.72 3.51
N SER A 206 -9.32 -20.86 3.01
CA SER A 206 -8.17 -20.15 3.58
C SER A 206 -8.32 -18.64 3.44
N CYS A 207 -8.92 -18.16 2.36
CA CYS A 207 -9.21 -16.74 2.20
C CYS A 207 -10.13 -16.22 3.30
N ARG A 208 -11.27 -16.88 3.55
CA ARG A 208 -12.20 -16.48 4.61
C ARG A 208 -11.53 -16.48 5.98
N ASN A 209 -10.84 -17.56 6.31
CA ASN A 209 -10.12 -17.67 7.59
C ASN A 209 -9.08 -16.54 7.77
N SER A 210 -8.40 -16.15 6.69
CA SER A 210 -7.42 -15.06 6.73
C SER A 210 -8.08 -13.68 6.84
N LEU A 211 -9.24 -13.47 6.21
CA LEU A 211 -10.04 -12.24 6.40
C LEU A 211 -10.52 -12.12 7.84
N ASP A 212 -11.01 -13.22 8.43
CA ASP A 212 -11.46 -13.24 9.83
C ASP A 212 -10.29 -12.92 10.77
N SER A 213 -9.13 -13.57 10.55
CA SER A 213 -7.92 -13.31 11.33
C SER A 213 -7.40 -11.87 11.19
N ALA A 214 -7.49 -11.30 9.98
CA ALA A 214 -7.13 -9.91 9.73
C ALA A 214 -8.07 -8.95 10.48
N TRP A 215 -9.37 -9.22 10.42
CA TRP A 215 -10.39 -8.41 11.08
C TRP A 215 -10.28 -8.46 12.60
N ASP A 216 -10.08 -9.65 13.16
CA ASP A 216 -9.88 -9.85 14.60
C ASP A 216 -8.63 -9.11 15.10
N ALA A 217 -7.51 -9.26 14.40
CA ALA A 217 -6.30 -8.51 14.73
C ALA A 217 -6.52 -6.99 14.67
N ALA A 218 -7.23 -6.48 13.65
CA ALA A 218 -7.53 -5.06 13.51
C ALA A 218 -8.45 -4.51 14.62
N LYS A 219 -9.44 -5.31 15.08
CA LYS A 219 -10.31 -4.94 16.21
C LYS A 219 -9.54 -4.76 17.51
N GLU A 220 -8.54 -5.59 17.75
CA GLU A 220 -7.72 -5.56 18.95
C GLU A 220 -6.68 -4.42 18.97
N VAL A 221 -6.46 -3.74 17.83
CA VAL A 221 -5.59 -2.57 17.77
C VAL A 221 -6.18 -1.42 18.61
N LYS A 222 -5.38 -0.95 19.55
CA LYS A 222 -5.75 0.13 20.48
C LYS A 222 -5.69 1.52 19.84
N ASP A 223 -4.69 1.77 19.00
CA ASP A 223 -4.59 3.06 18.30
C ASP A 223 -5.70 3.15 17.24
N PRO A 224 -6.56 4.19 17.29
CA PRO A 224 -7.75 4.27 16.43
C PRO A 224 -7.41 4.43 14.95
N VAL A 225 -6.28 5.08 14.63
CA VAL A 225 -5.82 5.23 13.23
C VAL A 225 -5.41 3.87 12.68
N ASN A 226 -4.53 3.16 13.39
CA ASN A 226 -4.07 1.85 12.96
C ASN A 226 -5.20 0.81 12.91
N ALA A 227 -6.16 0.87 13.85
CA ALA A 227 -7.36 0.03 13.81
C ALA A 227 -8.20 0.29 12.56
N ALA A 228 -8.49 1.56 12.26
CA ALA A 228 -9.25 1.95 11.08
C ALA A 228 -8.54 1.53 9.78
N MET A 229 -7.22 1.71 9.70
CA MET A 229 -6.41 1.27 8.55
C MET A 229 -6.48 -0.26 8.38
N GLY A 230 -6.28 -1.03 9.46
CA GLY A 230 -6.34 -2.50 9.40
C GLY A 230 -7.71 -3.03 8.96
N MET A 231 -8.80 -2.46 9.50
CA MET A 231 -10.17 -2.81 9.10
C MET A 231 -10.44 -2.45 7.63
N THR A 232 -9.97 -1.28 7.20
CA THR A 232 -10.11 -0.80 5.81
C THR A 232 -9.38 -1.73 4.83
N GLU A 233 -8.13 -2.11 5.11
CA GLU A 233 -7.38 -3.04 4.25
C GLU A 233 -8.02 -4.43 4.18
N THR A 234 -8.53 -4.92 5.30
CA THR A 234 -9.25 -6.21 5.39
C THR A 234 -10.55 -6.16 4.60
N ALA A 235 -11.33 -5.10 4.74
CA ALA A 235 -12.57 -4.91 4.00
C ALA A 235 -12.33 -4.80 2.49
N LEU A 236 -11.29 -4.09 2.06
CA LEU A 236 -10.92 -4.03 0.63
C LEU A 236 -10.54 -5.40 0.08
N ALA A 237 -9.84 -6.23 0.87
CA ALA A 237 -9.52 -7.60 0.47
C ALA A 237 -10.78 -8.46 0.30
N SER A 238 -11.77 -8.25 1.17
CA SER A 238 -13.07 -8.93 1.14
C SER A 238 -13.95 -8.46 -0.02
N LEU A 239 -13.94 -7.16 -0.34
CA LEU A 239 -14.69 -6.58 -1.46
C LEU A 239 -14.28 -7.16 -2.82
N ASP A 240 -13.01 -7.52 -3.00
CA ASP A 240 -12.56 -8.20 -4.22
C ASP A 240 -13.31 -9.54 -4.47
N GLN A 241 -14.00 -10.08 -3.45
CA GLN A 241 -14.86 -11.27 -3.51
C GLN A 241 -16.35 -10.95 -3.58
N GLY A 242 -16.73 -9.68 -3.68
CA GLY A 242 -18.12 -9.23 -3.66
C GLY A 242 -18.74 -9.17 -2.26
N ASN A 243 -17.96 -9.36 -1.18
CA ASN A 243 -18.48 -9.21 0.18
C ASN A 243 -18.55 -7.72 0.56
N ARG A 244 -19.73 -7.13 0.33
CA ARG A 244 -20.01 -5.72 0.62
C ARG A 244 -20.19 -5.43 2.11
N GLU A 245 -20.67 -6.40 2.88
CA GLU A 245 -20.99 -6.24 4.30
C GLU A 245 -19.76 -5.80 5.11
N LEU A 246 -18.61 -6.44 4.89
CA LEU A 246 -17.39 -6.10 5.63
C LEU A 246 -16.90 -4.68 5.34
N ALA A 247 -17.14 -4.16 4.13
CA ALA A 247 -16.81 -2.78 3.78
C ALA A 247 -17.74 -1.75 4.41
N GLU A 248 -19.02 -2.07 4.54
CA GLU A 248 -19.97 -1.23 5.29
C GLU A 248 -19.62 -1.24 6.79
N GLN A 249 -19.25 -2.39 7.35
CA GLN A 249 -18.74 -2.49 8.71
C GLN A 249 -17.45 -1.67 8.91
N ALA A 250 -16.49 -1.75 7.98
CA ALA A 250 -15.26 -0.96 8.04
C ALA A 250 -15.54 0.54 7.94
N LEU A 251 -16.43 0.95 7.04
CA LEU A 251 -16.86 2.35 6.93
C LEU A 251 -17.46 2.85 8.25
N ASN A 252 -18.35 2.08 8.87
CA ASN A 252 -18.90 2.42 10.18
C ASN A 252 -17.81 2.51 11.26
N ALA A 253 -16.88 1.56 11.27
CA ALA A 253 -15.76 1.58 12.19
C ALA A 253 -14.88 2.83 11.99
N THR A 254 -14.66 3.29 10.76
CA THR A 254 -13.93 4.56 10.54
C THR A 254 -14.65 5.76 11.15
N ASN A 255 -15.99 5.82 11.11
CA ASN A 255 -16.72 6.90 11.77
C ASN A 255 -16.54 6.85 13.30
N ILE A 256 -16.68 5.68 13.90
CA ILE A 256 -16.48 5.47 15.35
C ILE A 256 -15.03 5.84 15.75
N ARG A 257 -14.03 5.30 15.05
CA ARG A 257 -12.61 5.58 15.35
C ARG A 257 -12.24 7.04 15.14
N ALA A 258 -12.92 7.76 14.25
CA ALA A 258 -12.72 9.19 14.07
C ALA A 258 -13.21 9.98 15.30
N GLU A 259 -14.29 9.54 15.95
CA GLU A 259 -14.78 10.15 17.19
C GLU A 259 -13.82 9.92 18.37
N GLU A 260 -13.24 8.72 18.45
CA GLU A 260 -12.24 8.34 19.47
C GLU A 260 -10.85 8.97 19.25
N SER A 261 -10.57 9.44 18.03
CA SER A 261 -9.26 9.96 17.64
C SER A 261 -9.00 11.37 18.15
N LYS A 262 -7.73 11.67 18.44
CA LYS A 262 -7.27 13.05 18.66
C LYS A 262 -7.51 13.87 17.38
N GLU A 263 -7.71 15.18 17.51
CA GLU A 263 -8.04 16.07 16.38
C GLU A 263 -7.13 15.90 15.17
N HIS A 264 -5.80 15.85 15.39
CA HIS A 264 -4.83 15.66 14.31
C HIS A 264 -4.84 14.26 13.67
N GLN A 265 -5.40 13.26 14.35
CA GLN A 265 -5.58 11.88 13.86
C GLN A 265 -6.92 11.71 13.13
N LYS A 266 -7.94 12.52 13.43
CA LYS A 266 -9.27 12.43 12.81
C LYS A 266 -9.20 12.50 11.30
N ALA A 267 -8.39 13.41 10.76
CA ALA A 267 -8.19 13.55 9.31
C ALA A 267 -7.73 12.25 8.64
N LEU A 268 -6.85 11.47 9.28
CA LEU A 268 -6.40 10.18 8.75
C LEU A 268 -7.53 9.17 8.72
N VAL A 269 -8.28 9.06 9.81
CA VAL A 269 -9.39 8.11 9.90
C VAL A 269 -10.50 8.47 8.90
N LEU A 270 -10.81 9.77 8.73
CA LEU A 270 -11.73 10.23 7.70
C LEU A 270 -11.24 9.86 6.29
N ALA A 271 -9.94 10.00 6.02
CA ALA A 271 -9.36 9.60 4.75
C ALA A 271 -9.50 8.09 4.48
N GLU A 272 -9.35 7.23 5.51
CA GLU A 272 -9.63 5.79 5.39
C GLU A 272 -11.13 5.53 5.12
N GLY A 273 -12.03 6.26 5.77
CA GLY A 273 -13.47 6.21 5.47
C GLY A 273 -13.79 6.63 4.03
N ALA A 274 -13.10 7.64 3.49
CA ALA A 274 -13.26 8.04 2.10
C ALA A 274 -12.83 6.94 1.12
N ARG A 275 -11.76 6.20 1.43
CA ARG A 275 -11.36 5.02 0.65
C ARG A 275 -12.48 3.97 0.63
N MET A 276 -13.15 3.74 1.76
CA MET A 276 -14.27 2.78 1.82
C MET A 276 -15.47 3.26 1.03
N MET A 277 -15.83 4.54 1.11
CA MET A 277 -16.87 5.13 0.28
C MET A 277 -16.56 4.95 -1.21
N ALA A 278 -15.32 5.26 -1.63
CA ALA A 278 -14.89 5.09 -3.02
C ALA A 278 -14.98 3.61 -3.47
N ALA A 279 -14.55 2.68 -2.61
CA ALA A 279 -14.61 1.25 -2.88
C ALA A 279 -16.06 0.72 -2.99
N LEU A 280 -16.97 1.29 -2.21
CA LEU A 280 -18.41 0.99 -2.24
C LEU A 280 -19.16 1.65 -3.41
N GLY A 281 -18.46 2.47 -4.21
CA GLY A 281 -19.00 3.19 -5.36
C GLY A 281 -19.57 4.58 -5.05
N ASP A 282 -19.51 5.03 -3.79
CA ASP A 282 -19.96 6.36 -3.38
C ASP A 282 -18.87 7.41 -3.62
N GLU A 283 -18.74 7.84 -4.88
CA GLU A 283 -17.77 8.84 -5.29
C GLU A 283 -18.00 10.22 -4.65
N LEU A 284 -19.27 10.65 -4.56
CA LEU A 284 -19.60 11.96 -4.01
C LEU A 284 -19.35 12.00 -2.51
N GLY A 285 -19.72 10.95 -1.78
CA GLY A 285 -19.39 10.79 -0.37
C GLY A 285 -17.88 10.74 -0.15
N ALA A 286 -17.14 9.98 -0.96
CA ALA A 286 -15.67 9.94 -0.87
C ALA A 286 -15.04 11.32 -1.06
N LYS A 287 -15.48 12.09 -2.06
CA LYS A 287 -14.99 13.46 -2.31
C LYS A 287 -15.27 14.40 -1.14
N ARG A 288 -16.49 14.37 -0.61
CA ARG A 288 -16.86 15.18 0.57
C ARG A 288 -16.01 14.80 1.78
N ARG A 289 -15.87 13.49 2.04
CA ARG A 289 -15.09 12.99 3.17
C ARG A 289 -13.60 13.33 3.07
N ILE A 290 -13.03 13.34 1.86
CA ILE A 290 -11.66 13.82 1.61
C ILE A 290 -11.57 15.32 1.92
N GLN A 291 -12.57 16.12 1.54
CA GLN A 291 -12.59 17.54 1.87
C GLN A 291 -12.65 17.76 3.39
N ASP A 292 -13.49 17.02 4.12
CA ASP A 292 -13.52 17.07 5.58
C ASP A 292 -12.15 16.75 6.20
N ALA A 293 -11.45 15.75 5.66
CA ALA A 293 -10.11 15.38 6.09
C ALA A 293 -9.08 16.49 5.80
N ILE A 294 -9.19 17.18 4.66
CA ILE A 294 -8.36 18.34 4.30
C ILE A 294 -8.59 19.47 5.31
N ASP A 295 -9.85 19.82 5.56
CA ASP A 295 -10.24 20.93 6.42
C ASP A 295 -9.75 20.72 7.87
N LEU A 296 -9.68 19.46 8.31
CA LEU A 296 -9.08 19.09 9.60
C LEU A 296 -7.55 19.06 9.57
N ALA A 297 -6.93 18.59 8.49
CA ALA A 297 -5.48 18.43 8.42
C ALA A 297 -4.75 19.77 8.27
N GLN A 298 -5.27 20.69 7.45
CA GLN A 298 -4.61 21.96 7.15
C GLN A 298 -4.30 22.84 8.38
N PRO A 299 -5.23 23.07 9.32
CA PRO A 299 -4.98 23.95 10.46
C PRO A 299 -4.11 23.32 11.55
N VAL A 300 -3.74 22.04 11.44
CA VAL A 300 -2.88 21.37 12.44
C VAL A 300 -1.56 22.13 12.58
N GLY A 301 -1.33 22.70 13.76
CA GLY A 301 -0.16 23.56 14.01
C GLY A 301 1.17 22.81 13.99
N TYR A 302 1.21 21.61 14.60
CA TYR A 302 2.43 20.81 14.64
C TYR A 302 2.71 20.16 13.28
N GLU A 303 3.80 20.58 12.66
CA GLU A 303 4.15 20.24 11.28
C GLU A 303 4.17 18.73 11.00
N TYR A 304 4.75 17.95 11.92
CA TYR A 304 4.82 16.50 11.78
C TYR A 304 3.42 15.87 11.70
N PHE A 305 2.49 16.28 12.58
CA PHE A 305 1.12 15.76 12.56
C PHE A 305 0.33 16.23 11.34
N ARG A 306 0.53 17.49 10.93
CA ARG A 306 -0.07 18.02 9.70
C ARG A 306 0.39 17.23 8.48
N ALA A 307 1.69 16.99 8.36
CA ALA A 307 2.27 16.22 7.27
C ALA A 307 1.77 14.77 7.26
N TRP A 308 1.67 14.14 8.44
CA TRP A 308 1.09 12.82 8.56
C TRP A 308 -0.38 12.80 8.10
N ALA A 309 -1.22 13.72 8.60
CA ALA A 309 -2.62 13.83 8.20
C ALA A 309 -2.80 14.04 6.68
N LEU A 310 -2.03 14.96 6.09
CA LEU A 310 -2.06 15.23 4.66
C LEU A 310 -1.58 14.04 3.82
N SER A 311 -0.69 13.19 4.34
CA SER A 311 -0.31 11.95 3.63
C SER A 311 -1.49 10.96 3.52
N GLY A 312 -2.37 10.90 4.52
CA GLY A 312 -3.63 10.13 4.44
C GLY A 312 -4.59 10.70 3.41
N VAL A 313 -4.70 12.03 3.31
CA VAL A 313 -5.48 12.70 2.25
C VAL A 313 -4.96 12.30 0.86
N VAL A 314 -3.64 12.36 0.65
CA VAL A 314 -3.02 11.92 -0.62
C VAL A 314 -3.39 10.48 -0.91
N ARG A 315 -3.27 9.59 0.07
CA ARG A 315 -3.62 8.17 -0.08
C ARG A 315 -5.09 7.96 -0.49
N ALA A 316 -6.02 8.71 0.10
CA ALA A 316 -7.43 8.63 -0.23
C ALA A 316 -7.74 9.17 -1.64
N LEU A 317 -7.12 10.28 -2.05
CA LEU A 317 -7.23 10.82 -3.41
C LEU A 317 -6.66 9.87 -4.45
N VAL A 318 -5.50 9.27 -4.17
CA VAL A 318 -4.89 8.26 -5.04
C VAL A 318 -5.83 7.06 -5.20
N PHE A 319 -6.39 6.55 -4.10
CA PHE A 319 -7.32 5.43 -4.15
C PHE A 319 -8.58 5.76 -4.95
N LEU A 320 -9.15 6.96 -4.75
CA LEU A 320 -10.28 7.45 -5.54
C LEU A 320 -9.92 7.52 -7.03
N GLY A 321 -8.74 8.04 -7.37
CA GLY A 321 -8.24 8.11 -8.74
C GLY A 321 -8.15 6.74 -9.40
N VAL A 322 -7.59 5.75 -8.70
CA VAL A 322 -7.53 4.35 -9.15
C VAL A 322 -8.94 3.75 -9.32
N ALA A 323 -9.83 3.95 -8.34
CA ALA A 323 -11.19 3.43 -8.39
C ALA A 323 -11.98 3.98 -9.59
N LEU A 324 -11.79 5.25 -9.93
CA LEU A 324 -12.38 5.87 -11.11
C LEU A 324 -11.75 5.37 -12.41
N ALA A 325 -10.43 5.21 -12.46
CA ALA A 325 -9.74 4.63 -13.62
C ALA A 325 -10.16 3.17 -13.89
N LYS A 326 -10.64 2.43 -12.89
CA LYS A 326 -11.12 1.05 -13.02
C LYS A 326 -12.51 0.94 -13.68
N LYS A 327 -13.34 1.99 -13.64
CA LYS A 327 -14.71 1.98 -14.19
C LYS A 327 -14.77 2.05 -15.73
N GLN A 328 -13.61 2.01 -16.38
CA GLN A 328 -13.42 2.07 -17.84
C GLN A 328 -13.83 0.78 -18.55
#